data_AF-G8LD51-F1
#
_entry.id   AF-G8LD51-F1
#
_cell.length_a   1.000
_cell.length_b   1.000
_cell.length_c   1.000
_cell.angle_alpha   90.00
_cell.angle_beta   90.00
_cell.angle_gamma   90.00
#
_symmetry.space_group_name_H-M   'P 1'
#
loop_
_entity.id
_entity.type
_entity.pdbx_description
1 polymer ?
#
loop_
_entity_poly.entity_id
_entity_poly.type
_entity_poly.pdbx_seq_one_letter_code
_entity_poly.pdbx_strand_id
1 'polypeptide(L)'
;MDSLKFQRFSDFNHDDPFFDSLKEDYKEFPEWMNKKARNGDFAYVLYDENFNIEGFMYLKEDDDAGDISPALPKGKHLKIGTFKFESKGTLRGQRFLKKAFDHAFNSNSDDIYVTVFEKHKHLVKLFQTYGFYIHGEKETQNGKEFVYARNLNDIYGDVLLDYPLVLPRNKKKFILAIKPEYHTRLFPDSKLINESPDVVRDVSHTNSIHKIYICAMHSVQNMNRGDIIVIYRMTDGQGSARYRSVASSICVVESVRLITSFTDENSFVDQCRKFSVFSEPELRDFYRSKKLPYIVRFTYNIALQKRPNRAMLLDQVGLTGDRNGRWGNFELTDRQFNEILELGCINESFIVD
;
A
#
# COMPACT_ATOMS: atom_id res chain seq x y z
N MET A 1 -10.31 7.01 -16.53
CA MET A 1 -9.41 6.12 -15.77
C MET A 1 -8.56 7.00 -14.86
N ASP A 2 -8.88 7.01 -13.56
CA ASP A 2 -8.23 7.90 -12.59
C ASP A 2 -6.73 7.63 -12.49
N SER A 3 -5.93 8.69 -12.55
CA SER A 3 -4.48 8.61 -12.68
C SER A 3 -3.82 9.39 -11.55
N LEU A 4 -3.13 8.68 -10.66
CA LEU A 4 -2.22 9.31 -9.70
C LEU A 4 -0.89 9.58 -10.40
N LYS A 5 -0.53 10.85 -10.55
CA LYS A 5 0.68 11.28 -11.24
C LYS A 5 1.62 11.98 -10.27
N PHE A 6 2.91 11.74 -10.42
CA PHE A 6 3.96 12.54 -9.79
C PHE A 6 4.48 13.53 -10.85
N GLN A 7 4.14 14.80 -10.72
CA GLN A 7 4.32 15.80 -11.78
C GLN A 7 4.64 17.18 -11.18
N ARG A 8 5.13 18.11 -12.00
CA ARG A 8 5.55 19.43 -11.53
C ARG A 8 4.33 20.26 -11.11
N PHE A 9 4.55 21.20 -10.21
CA PHE A 9 3.53 22.20 -9.88
C PHE A 9 3.09 23.01 -11.10
N SER A 10 3.96 23.21 -12.10
CA SER A 10 3.62 23.90 -13.35
C SER A 10 2.64 23.12 -14.26
N ASP A 11 2.42 21.84 -13.99
CA ASP A 11 1.78 20.92 -14.95
C ASP A 11 0.29 20.67 -14.63
N PHE A 12 -0.28 21.35 -13.64
CA PHE A 12 -1.69 21.23 -13.27
C PHE A 12 -2.35 22.56 -12.93
N ASN A 13 -3.68 22.60 -13.05
CA ASN A 13 -4.47 23.81 -12.86
C ASN A 13 -4.57 24.19 -11.37
N HIS A 14 -3.98 25.32 -10.98
CA HIS A 14 -4.05 25.85 -9.60
C HIS A 14 -5.41 26.49 -9.28
N ASP A 15 -6.21 26.79 -10.31
CA ASP A 15 -7.57 27.34 -10.21
C ASP A 15 -8.64 26.25 -10.27
N ASP A 16 -8.26 24.98 -10.17
CA ASP A 16 -9.21 23.88 -10.01
C ASP A 16 -10.00 24.04 -8.69
N PRO A 17 -11.35 23.91 -8.70
CA PRO A 17 -12.18 24.04 -7.50
C PRO A 17 -11.78 23.13 -6.34
N PHE A 18 -11.07 22.03 -6.63
CA PHE A 18 -10.46 21.19 -5.60
C PHE A 18 -9.57 21.99 -4.64
N PHE A 19 -8.92 23.07 -5.07
CA PHE A 19 -8.04 23.86 -4.20
C PHE A 19 -8.77 24.93 -3.40
N ASP A 20 -10.04 25.21 -3.67
CA ASP A 20 -10.75 26.34 -3.06
C ASP A 20 -10.78 26.25 -1.53
N SER A 21 -11.09 25.08 -0.98
CA SER A 21 -11.09 24.90 0.49
C SER A 21 -9.70 25.02 1.11
N LEU A 22 -8.62 24.74 0.37
CA LEU A 22 -7.24 24.97 0.85
C LEU A 22 -6.89 26.47 0.83
N LYS A 23 -7.37 27.21 -0.18
CA LYS A 23 -7.21 28.66 -0.27
C LYS A 23 -8.02 29.39 0.82
N GLU A 24 -9.16 28.84 1.23
CA GLU A 24 -9.94 29.33 2.37
C GLU A 24 -9.27 29.08 3.72
N ASP A 25 -8.73 27.87 3.92
CA ASP A 25 -8.05 27.47 5.17
C ASP A 25 -6.68 28.14 5.34
N TYR A 26 -5.99 28.46 4.24
CA TYR A 26 -4.64 29.05 4.22
C TYR A 26 -4.56 30.21 3.22
N LYS A 27 -4.53 31.45 3.72
CA LYS A 27 -4.53 32.66 2.89
C LYS A 27 -3.31 32.76 1.97
N GLU A 28 -2.19 32.20 2.40
CA GLU A 28 -0.92 32.15 1.69
C GLU A 28 -0.82 31.04 0.62
N PHE A 29 -1.81 30.13 0.56
CA PHE A 29 -1.76 28.95 -0.30
C PHE A 29 -1.57 29.25 -1.80
N PRO A 30 -2.23 30.26 -2.40
CA PRO A 30 -2.00 30.61 -3.81
C PRO A 30 -0.55 31.05 -4.08
N GLU A 31 0.03 31.87 -3.20
CA GLU A 31 1.42 32.31 -3.34
C GLU A 31 2.39 31.14 -3.17
N TRP A 32 2.10 30.25 -2.21
CA TRP A 32 2.85 29.02 -1.98
C TRP A 32 2.88 28.14 -3.24
N MET A 33 1.73 27.85 -3.87
CA MET A 33 1.68 27.06 -5.11
C MET A 33 2.50 27.69 -6.24
N ASN A 34 2.39 29.02 -6.42
CA ASN A 34 3.16 29.75 -7.42
C ASN A 34 4.68 29.72 -7.15
N LYS A 35 5.09 29.76 -5.88
CA LYS A 35 6.49 29.58 -5.49
C LYS A 35 6.98 28.16 -5.83
N LYS A 36 6.17 27.14 -5.53
CA LYS A 36 6.49 25.74 -5.82
C LYS A 36 6.62 25.48 -7.33
N ALA A 37 5.73 26.05 -8.14
CA ALA A 37 5.83 26.00 -9.60
C ALA A 37 7.12 26.64 -10.13
N ARG A 38 7.46 27.84 -9.66
CA ARG A 38 8.69 28.55 -10.07
C ARG A 38 9.97 27.79 -9.70
N ASN A 39 9.96 27.09 -8.57
CA ASN A 39 11.10 26.29 -8.12
C ASN A 39 11.22 24.95 -8.88
N GLY A 40 10.20 24.57 -9.65
CA GLY A 40 10.17 23.28 -10.33
C GLY A 40 9.89 22.10 -9.40
N ASP A 41 9.26 22.33 -8.26
CA ASP A 41 8.88 21.30 -7.29
C ASP A 41 7.84 20.35 -7.90
N PHE A 42 7.73 19.15 -7.33
CA PHE A 42 6.80 18.10 -7.75
C PHE A 42 5.75 17.80 -6.66
N ALA A 43 4.61 17.28 -7.09
CA ALA A 43 3.56 16.79 -6.20
C ALA A 43 2.88 15.55 -6.78
N TYR A 44 2.24 14.78 -5.91
CA TYR A 44 1.31 13.72 -6.30
C TYR A 44 -0.07 14.33 -6.53
N VAL A 45 -0.62 14.18 -7.75
CA VAL A 45 -1.94 14.68 -8.13
C VAL A 45 -2.78 13.51 -8.63
N LEU A 46 -3.96 13.34 -8.05
CA LEU A 46 -4.94 12.33 -8.44
C LEU A 46 -6.02 13.01 -9.30
N TYR A 47 -6.22 12.46 -10.51
CA TYR A 47 -7.26 12.89 -11.43
C TYR A 47 -8.40 11.90 -11.50
N ASP A 48 -9.62 12.39 -11.67
CA ASP A 48 -10.78 11.56 -12.04
C ASP A 48 -10.80 11.18 -13.54
N GLU A 49 -11.83 10.47 -13.98
CA GLU A 49 -12.01 10.09 -15.38
C GLU A 49 -12.24 11.27 -16.33
N ASN A 50 -12.69 12.41 -15.80
CA ASN A 50 -12.92 13.65 -16.52
C ASN A 50 -11.74 14.63 -16.41
N PHE A 51 -10.60 14.19 -15.84
CA PHE A 51 -9.41 15.01 -15.57
C PHE A 51 -9.58 16.13 -14.55
N ASN A 52 -10.59 16.07 -13.69
CA ASN A 52 -10.69 16.96 -12.52
C ASN A 52 -9.74 16.47 -11.41
N ILE A 53 -9.21 17.39 -10.61
CA ILE A 53 -8.36 17.03 -9.47
C ILE A 53 -9.24 16.51 -8.33
N GLU A 54 -8.91 15.34 -7.79
CA GLU A 54 -9.60 14.73 -6.64
C GLU A 54 -8.67 14.41 -5.47
N GLY A 55 -7.37 14.66 -5.63
CA GLY A 55 -6.40 14.46 -4.57
C GLY A 55 -5.07 15.10 -4.86
N PHE A 56 -4.41 15.53 -3.79
CA PHE A 56 -3.16 16.25 -3.83
C PHE A 56 -2.32 15.91 -2.60
N MET A 57 -1.07 15.53 -2.83
CA MET A 57 -0.09 15.36 -1.78
C MET A 57 1.25 15.98 -2.18
N TYR A 58 1.73 16.90 -1.35
CA TYR A 58 3.05 17.49 -1.46
C TYR A 58 3.96 16.94 -0.36
N LEU A 59 5.16 16.51 -0.76
CA LEU A 59 6.20 16.02 0.13
C LEU A 59 7.40 16.97 0.06
N LYS A 60 8.01 17.25 1.21
CA LYS A 60 9.24 18.04 1.31
C LYS A 60 10.30 17.20 2.03
N GLU A 61 11.34 16.85 1.30
CA GLU A 61 12.54 16.16 1.81
C GLU A 61 13.41 17.14 2.60
N ASP A 62 14.22 16.60 3.52
CA ASP A 62 15.19 17.33 4.35
C ASP A 62 14.61 18.60 5.00
N ASP A 63 13.40 18.50 5.53
CA ASP A 63 12.77 19.60 6.26
C ASP A 63 13.48 19.80 7.61
N ASP A 64 13.75 21.05 7.99
CA ASP A 64 14.47 21.40 9.21
C ASP A 64 13.62 21.28 10.48
N ALA A 65 12.30 21.17 10.34
CA ALA A 65 11.33 21.00 11.42
C ALA A 65 11.49 22.03 12.57
N GLY A 66 12.07 23.20 12.27
CA GLY A 66 12.55 24.16 13.28
C GLY A 66 11.44 24.86 14.06
N ASP A 67 10.19 24.76 13.59
CA ASP A 67 9.01 25.40 14.17
C ASP A 67 8.07 24.45 14.94
N ILE A 68 8.58 23.26 15.29
CA ILE A 68 7.83 22.22 16.00
C ILE A 68 8.23 22.19 17.49
N SER A 69 7.24 22.12 18.39
CA SER A 69 7.47 21.98 19.83
C SER A 69 6.75 20.74 20.39
N PRO A 70 7.46 19.80 21.06
CA PRO A 70 8.92 19.72 21.20
C PRO A 70 9.61 19.48 19.85
N ALA A 71 10.89 19.82 19.72
CA ALA A 71 11.64 19.58 18.49
C ALA A 71 11.63 18.09 18.11
N LEU A 72 11.62 17.80 16.80
CA LEU A 72 11.79 16.43 16.31
C LEU A 72 13.19 15.89 16.67
N PRO A 73 13.36 14.56 16.80
CA PRO A 73 14.68 13.95 16.93
C PRO A 73 15.62 14.40 15.80
N LYS A 74 16.93 14.39 16.00
CA LYS A 74 17.86 14.72 14.91
C LYS A 74 17.78 13.63 13.82
N GLY A 75 17.56 14.02 12.57
CA GLY A 75 17.54 13.11 11.43
C GLY A 75 17.16 13.81 10.12
N LYS A 76 16.91 13.00 9.10
CA LYS A 76 16.32 13.42 7.82
C LYS A 76 14.81 13.30 7.87
N HIS A 77 14.14 14.45 7.92
CA HIS A 77 12.69 14.52 8.05
C HIS A 77 12.02 14.60 6.68
N LEU A 78 11.12 13.66 6.38
CA LEU A 78 10.16 13.84 5.29
C LEU A 78 8.89 14.50 5.82
N LYS A 79 8.61 15.72 5.36
CA LYS A 79 7.35 16.39 5.68
C LYS A 79 6.29 16.07 4.64
N ILE A 80 5.12 15.62 5.09
CA ILE A 80 3.88 15.69 4.30
C ILE A 80 3.34 17.12 4.44
N GLY A 81 3.66 17.99 3.48
CA GLY A 81 3.37 19.41 3.57
C GLY A 81 1.92 19.77 3.23
N THR A 82 1.29 19.01 2.33
CA THR A 82 -0.15 19.13 2.05
C THR A 82 -0.70 17.76 1.76
N PHE A 83 -1.86 17.44 2.31
CA PHE A 83 -2.50 16.14 2.14
C PHE A 83 -4.02 16.29 2.07
N LYS A 84 -4.56 16.31 0.86
CA LYS A 84 -6.01 16.46 0.62
C LYS A 84 -6.49 15.45 -0.41
N PHE A 85 -7.68 14.90 -0.22
CA PHE A 85 -8.38 14.11 -1.22
C PHE A 85 -9.88 14.15 -0.99
N GLU A 86 -10.67 14.01 -2.06
CA GLU A 86 -12.11 13.92 -1.99
C GLU A 86 -12.54 12.49 -1.62
N SER A 87 -13.23 12.36 -0.49
CA SER A 87 -13.63 11.07 0.09
C SER A 87 -14.95 10.57 -0.53
N LYS A 88 -14.90 10.01 -1.74
CA LYS A 88 -16.06 9.36 -2.39
C LYS A 88 -16.32 7.93 -1.88
N GLY A 89 -16.12 7.68 -0.58
CA GLY A 89 -16.21 6.32 0.00
C GLY A 89 -15.06 5.39 -0.41
N THR A 90 -13.97 5.94 -0.95
CA THR A 90 -12.80 5.21 -1.45
C THR A 90 -11.65 5.21 -0.45
N LEU A 91 -10.71 4.27 -0.60
CA LEU A 91 -9.53 4.13 0.27
C LEU A 91 -8.32 4.94 -0.24
N ARG A 92 -8.57 6.10 -0.87
CA ARG A 92 -7.55 6.94 -1.52
C ARG A 92 -6.48 7.45 -0.55
N GLY A 93 -6.86 7.77 0.69
CA GLY A 93 -5.89 8.15 1.72
C GLY A 93 -4.83 7.07 1.96
N GLN A 94 -5.19 5.78 1.90
CA GLN A 94 -4.22 4.68 2.02
C GLN A 94 -3.25 4.63 0.84
N ARG A 95 -3.73 4.94 -0.38
CA ARG A 95 -2.87 5.01 -1.57
C ARG A 95 -1.86 6.15 -1.48
N PHE A 96 -2.29 7.35 -1.06
CA PHE A 96 -1.37 8.47 -0.84
C PHE A 96 -0.36 8.15 0.26
N LEU A 97 -0.82 7.58 1.37
CA LEU A 97 0.07 7.21 2.46
C LEU A 97 1.10 6.15 2.05
N LYS A 98 0.69 5.15 1.24
CA LYS A 98 1.64 4.21 0.63
C LYS A 98 2.71 4.94 -0.18
N LYS A 99 2.34 5.94 -1.00
CA LYS A 99 3.32 6.73 -1.77
C LYS A 99 4.22 7.59 -0.88
N ALA A 100 3.72 8.11 0.23
CA ALA A 100 4.54 8.81 1.21
C ALA A 100 5.60 7.88 1.82
N PHE A 101 5.23 6.66 2.21
CA PHE A 101 6.20 5.67 2.66
C PHE A 101 7.20 5.28 1.56
N ASP A 102 6.71 4.91 0.37
CA ASP A 102 7.57 4.54 -0.77
C ASP A 102 8.62 5.65 -1.03
N HIS A 103 8.21 6.93 -0.95
CA HIS A 103 9.08 8.07 -1.12
C HIS A 103 10.11 8.20 0.03
N ALA A 104 9.67 8.11 1.29
CA ALA A 104 10.54 8.23 2.46
C ALA A 104 11.67 7.19 2.50
N PHE A 105 11.36 5.94 2.18
CA PHE A 105 12.38 4.88 2.11
C PHE A 105 13.34 5.08 0.94
N ASN A 106 12.90 5.68 -0.17
CA ASN A 106 13.77 5.99 -1.31
C ASN A 106 14.67 7.20 -1.06
N SER A 107 14.21 8.19 -0.28
CA SER A 107 15.00 9.35 0.15
C SER A 107 15.91 9.05 1.36
N ASN A 108 15.83 7.84 1.94
CA ASN A 108 16.48 7.47 3.20
C ASN A 108 16.16 8.44 4.34
N SER A 109 14.88 8.82 4.45
CA SER A 109 14.39 9.61 5.57
C SER A 109 14.37 8.77 6.84
N ASP A 110 14.67 9.40 7.99
CA ASP A 110 14.63 8.74 9.30
C ASP A 110 13.20 8.71 9.86
N ASP A 111 12.41 9.73 9.53
CA ASP A 111 11.01 9.84 9.95
C ASP A 111 10.16 10.56 8.90
N ILE A 112 8.84 10.41 9.08
CA ILE A 112 7.82 11.16 8.36
C ILE A 112 7.01 11.94 9.38
N TYR A 113 6.71 13.20 9.08
CA TYR A 113 5.80 13.98 9.91
C TYR A 113 4.79 14.80 9.08
N VAL A 114 3.68 15.14 9.72
CA VAL A 114 2.58 15.92 9.14
C VAL A 114 1.97 16.86 10.19
N THR A 115 1.56 18.04 9.76
CA THR A 115 0.76 18.96 10.59
C THR A 115 -0.71 18.85 10.17
N VAL A 116 -1.60 18.67 11.15
CA VAL A 116 -3.03 18.47 10.89
C VAL A 116 -3.85 19.25 11.92
N PHE A 117 -4.83 20.02 11.45
CA PHE A 117 -5.86 20.61 12.32
C PHE A 117 -6.76 19.52 12.92
N GLU A 118 -7.10 19.68 14.20
CA GLU A 118 -7.93 18.72 14.96
C GLU A 118 -9.29 18.42 14.30
N LYS A 119 -9.84 19.38 13.53
CA LYS A 119 -11.09 19.21 12.77
C LYS A 119 -11.06 18.02 11.81
N HIS A 120 -9.88 17.59 11.33
CA HIS A 120 -9.73 16.51 10.37
C HIS A 120 -9.56 15.11 11.03
N LYS A 121 -10.53 14.70 11.84
CA LYS A 121 -10.51 13.41 12.59
C LYS A 121 -10.21 12.18 11.73
N HIS A 122 -10.64 12.17 10.47
CA HIS A 122 -10.42 11.03 9.57
C HIS A 122 -8.95 10.89 9.14
N LEU A 123 -8.25 12.02 8.92
CA LEU A 123 -6.81 12.02 8.61
C LEU A 123 -6.01 11.57 9.82
N VAL A 124 -6.33 12.10 11.01
CA VAL A 124 -5.71 11.69 12.27
C VAL A 124 -5.80 10.18 12.45
N LYS A 125 -7.00 9.61 12.28
CA LYS A 125 -7.20 8.16 12.40
C LYS A 125 -6.41 7.38 11.35
N LEU A 126 -6.33 7.89 10.11
CA LEU A 126 -5.53 7.26 9.06
C LEU A 126 -4.05 7.20 9.48
N PHE A 127 -3.44 8.33 9.87
CA PHE A 127 -2.05 8.37 10.28
C PHE A 127 -1.77 7.48 11.50
N GLN A 128 -2.62 7.56 12.54
CA GLN A 128 -2.48 6.72 13.74
C GLN A 128 -2.58 5.22 13.45
N THR A 129 -3.44 4.83 12.48
CA THR A 129 -3.54 3.41 12.06
C THR A 129 -2.22 2.88 11.53
N TYR A 130 -1.37 3.75 10.97
CA TYR A 130 -0.09 3.40 10.38
C TYR A 130 1.09 3.97 11.18
N GLY A 131 1.01 3.92 12.51
CA GLY A 131 2.17 4.14 13.39
C GLY A 131 2.54 5.59 13.66
N PHE A 132 1.77 6.58 13.19
CA PHE A 132 2.01 7.97 13.56
C PHE A 132 1.49 8.25 14.97
N TYR A 133 2.32 8.87 15.79
CA TYR A 133 1.96 9.33 17.13
C TYR A 133 1.89 10.85 17.17
N ILE A 134 1.15 11.38 18.15
CA ILE A 134 1.15 12.83 18.43
C ILE A 134 2.50 13.20 19.05
N HIS A 135 3.31 13.96 18.33
CA HIS A 135 4.64 14.39 18.77
C HIS A 135 4.57 15.72 19.51
N GLY A 136 3.80 16.67 18.97
CA GLY A 136 3.79 18.03 19.45
C GLY A 136 2.73 18.90 18.80
N GLU A 137 2.91 20.20 18.95
CA GLU A 137 1.98 21.22 18.50
C GLU A 137 2.73 22.30 17.74
N LYS A 138 2.04 22.93 16.80
CA LYS A 138 2.54 24.05 16.02
C LYS A 138 1.51 25.17 16.04
N GLU A 139 1.92 26.32 16.54
CA GLU A 139 1.12 27.54 16.40
C GLU A 139 1.41 28.18 15.04
N THR A 140 0.34 28.42 14.28
CA THR A 140 0.40 29.10 12.99
C THR A 140 -0.50 30.33 13.01
N GLN A 141 -0.38 31.18 11.99
CA GLN A 141 -1.30 32.31 11.80
C GLN A 141 -2.76 31.86 11.59
N ASN A 142 -2.96 30.60 11.17
CA ASN A 142 -4.27 29.99 10.91
C ASN A 142 -4.80 29.20 12.12
N GLY A 143 -4.07 29.19 13.25
CA GLY A 143 -4.44 28.51 14.48
C GLY A 143 -3.45 27.41 14.88
N LYS A 144 -3.90 26.57 15.82
CA LYS A 144 -3.10 25.49 16.41
C LYS A 144 -3.25 24.20 15.61
N GLU A 145 -2.14 23.66 15.13
CA GLU A 145 -2.06 22.36 14.48
C GLU A 145 -1.37 21.34 15.39
N PHE A 146 -1.74 20.07 15.25
CA PHE A 146 -1.03 18.98 15.89
C PHE A 146 0.00 18.39 14.93
N VAL A 147 1.18 18.09 15.44
CA VAL A 147 2.25 17.41 14.72
C VAL A 147 2.15 15.92 14.99
N TYR A 148 1.90 15.16 13.93
CA TYR A 148 1.96 13.70 13.95
C TYR A 148 3.27 13.27 13.31
N ALA A 149 4.05 12.45 14.00
CA ALA A 149 5.33 11.96 13.52
C ALA A 149 5.38 10.44 13.58
N ARG A 150 6.24 9.85 12.75
CA ARG A 150 6.57 8.43 12.79
C ARG A 150 8.04 8.23 12.44
N ASN A 151 8.78 7.62 13.34
CA ASN A 151 10.11 7.11 13.05
C ASN A 151 10.00 5.85 12.19
N LEU A 152 10.79 5.76 11.12
CA LEU A 152 10.76 4.62 10.19
C LEU A 152 11.58 3.42 10.68
N ASN A 153 12.40 3.60 11.71
CA ASN A 153 13.20 2.54 12.34
C ASN A 153 12.51 1.92 13.57
N ASP A 154 11.44 2.52 14.07
CA ASP A 154 10.69 1.99 15.21
C ASP A 154 9.91 0.73 14.81
N ILE A 155 10.00 -0.30 15.67
CA ILE A 155 9.32 -1.59 15.49
C ILE A 155 8.39 -1.83 16.68
N TYR A 156 7.10 -1.96 16.41
CA TYR A 156 6.06 -2.18 17.40
C TYR A 156 5.61 -3.65 17.47
N GLY A 157 5.97 -4.47 16.47
CA GLY A 157 5.52 -5.85 16.35
C GLY A 157 4.06 -5.99 15.90
N ASP A 158 3.48 -4.92 15.34
CA ASP A 158 2.13 -4.91 14.78
C ASP A 158 2.15 -4.64 13.28
N VAL A 159 1.37 -5.42 12.52
CA VAL A 159 1.32 -5.39 11.06
C VAL A 159 1.02 -4.00 10.49
N LEU A 160 0.17 -3.20 11.14
CA LEU A 160 -0.24 -1.89 10.63
C LEU A 160 0.67 -0.77 11.14
N LEU A 161 1.06 -0.82 12.41
CA LEU A 161 1.99 0.17 12.97
C LEU A 161 3.37 0.07 12.29
N ASP A 162 3.80 -1.13 11.91
CA ASP A 162 5.10 -1.37 11.26
C ASP A 162 5.02 -1.24 9.72
N TYR A 163 3.84 -1.23 9.11
CA TYR A 163 3.71 -1.10 7.64
C TYR A 163 4.47 0.13 7.11
N PRO A 164 5.27 0.05 6.04
CA PRO A 164 5.41 -1.06 5.11
C PRO A 164 6.53 -2.05 5.46
N LEU A 165 7.17 -1.94 6.64
CA LEU A 165 8.25 -2.85 7.04
C LEU A 165 7.79 -4.30 7.02
N VAL A 166 8.73 -5.18 6.69
CA VAL A 166 8.58 -6.63 6.71
C VAL A 166 9.57 -7.17 7.72
N LEU A 167 9.07 -7.88 8.74
CA LEU A 167 9.85 -8.37 9.87
C LEU A 167 10.01 -9.89 9.77
N PRO A 168 10.97 -10.44 9.00
CA PRO A 168 11.05 -11.88 8.74
C PRO A 168 11.50 -12.72 9.92
N ARG A 169 12.19 -12.16 10.92
CA ARG A 169 12.70 -12.95 12.03
C ARG A 169 11.59 -13.64 12.82
N ASN A 170 11.76 -14.94 13.04
CA ASN A 170 10.79 -15.80 13.73
C ASN A 170 9.38 -15.82 13.11
N LYS A 171 9.23 -15.42 11.84
CA LYS A 171 7.99 -15.50 11.07
C LYS A 171 8.07 -16.60 10.03
N LYS A 172 6.93 -17.22 9.72
CA LYS A 172 6.85 -18.12 8.58
C LYS A 172 6.72 -17.32 7.30
N LYS A 173 7.22 -17.88 6.20
CA LYS A 173 7.15 -17.27 4.87
C LYS A 173 6.42 -18.23 3.96
N PHE A 174 5.54 -17.72 3.11
CA PHE A 174 4.71 -18.54 2.23
C PHE A 174 4.71 -17.99 0.81
N ILE A 175 4.63 -18.88 -0.17
CA ILE A 175 4.15 -18.51 -1.50
C ILE A 175 2.63 -18.55 -1.50
N LEU A 176 1.98 -17.54 -2.08
CA LEU A 176 0.55 -17.56 -2.36
C LEU A 176 0.31 -17.30 -3.85
N ALA A 177 -0.23 -18.30 -4.55
CA ALA A 177 -0.61 -18.16 -5.95
C ALA A 177 -1.86 -17.30 -6.12
N ILE A 178 -1.77 -16.35 -7.04
CA ILE A 178 -2.86 -15.51 -7.48
C ILE A 178 -3.05 -15.69 -8.98
N LYS A 179 -4.31 -15.89 -9.38
CA LYS A 179 -4.64 -15.99 -10.81
C LYS A 179 -4.42 -14.64 -11.51
N PRO A 180 -3.96 -14.63 -12.77
CA PRO A 180 -3.65 -13.40 -13.50
C PRO A 180 -4.81 -12.41 -13.57
N GLU A 181 -6.05 -12.88 -13.75
CA GLU A 181 -7.25 -12.03 -13.84
C GLU A 181 -7.53 -11.22 -12.56
N TYR A 182 -6.95 -11.62 -11.44
CA TYR A 182 -7.09 -10.96 -10.15
C TYR A 182 -5.84 -10.21 -9.72
N HIS A 183 -4.68 -10.58 -10.27
CA HIS A 183 -3.37 -10.14 -9.77
C HIS A 183 -3.18 -8.63 -9.88
N THR A 184 -3.18 -8.07 -11.08
CA THR A 184 -2.92 -6.63 -11.29
C THR A 184 -3.94 -5.74 -10.59
N ARG A 185 -5.19 -6.23 -10.44
CA ARG A 185 -6.26 -5.51 -9.73
C ARG A 185 -6.03 -5.46 -8.22
N LEU A 186 -5.51 -6.54 -7.63
CA LEU A 186 -5.09 -6.54 -6.21
C LEU A 186 -3.78 -5.76 -6.02
N PHE A 187 -2.84 -5.90 -6.95
CA PHE A 187 -1.46 -5.42 -6.84
C PHE A 187 -1.09 -4.47 -7.99
N PRO A 188 -1.68 -3.26 -8.04
CA PRO A 188 -1.49 -2.34 -9.17
C PRO A 188 -0.04 -1.92 -9.37
N ASP A 189 0.72 -1.70 -8.29
CA ASP A 189 2.16 -1.39 -8.36
C ASP A 189 3.00 -2.61 -8.82
N SER A 190 2.41 -3.81 -8.93
CA SER A 190 3.06 -5.04 -9.41
C SER A 190 2.64 -5.46 -10.82
N LYS A 191 2.01 -4.56 -11.57
CA LYS A 191 1.64 -4.76 -12.98
C LYS A 191 2.87 -5.13 -13.82
N LEU A 192 2.71 -6.11 -14.71
CA LEU A 192 3.75 -6.50 -15.66
C LEU A 192 3.69 -5.62 -16.92
N ILE A 193 4.85 -5.40 -17.57
CA ILE A 193 4.97 -4.56 -18.76
C ILE A 193 4.10 -5.06 -19.92
N ASN A 194 3.86 -6.38 -19.98
CA ASN A 194 3.05 -7.02 -21.03
C ASN A 194 1.55 -7.08 -20.71
N GLU A 195 1.08 -6.42 -19.65
CA GLU A 195 -0.35 -6.36 -19.30
C GLU A 195 -1.01 -5.11 -19.86
N SER A 196 -2.27 -5.24 -20.32
CA SER A 196 -3.03 -4.12 -20.89
C SER A 196 -3.10 -2.93 -19.92
N PRO A 197 -2.96 -1.67 -20.41
CA PRO A 197 -3.25 -0.45 -19.66
C PRO A 197 -4.55 -0.54 -18.84
N ASP A 198 -5.60 -1.14 -19.42
CA ASP A 198 -6.99 -1.08 -18.93
C ASP A 198 -7.32 -1.99 -17.74
N VAL A 199 -6.36 -2.79 -17.28
CA VAL A 199 -6.57 -3.75 -16.18
C VAL A 199 -6.75 -3.04 -14.83
N VAL A 200 -6.16 -1.85 -14.67
CA VAL A 200 -6.25 -1.08 -13.43
C VAL A 200 -7.40 -0.09 -13.53
N ARG A 201 -8.53 -0.44 -12.92
CA ARG A 201 -9.66 0.48 -12.71
C ARG A 201 -9.62 1.06 -11.30
N ASP A 202 -10.15 2.27 -11.10
CA ASP A 202 -10.29 2.83 -9.76
C ASP A 202 -11.43 2.13 -9.03
N VAL A 203 -11.06 1.26 -8.11
CA VAL A 203 -11.95 0.50 -7.23
C VAL A 203 -11.29 0.42 -5.87
N SER A 204 -12.08 0.36 -4.80
CA SER A 204 -11.59 0.48 -3.42
C SER A 204 -10.43 -0.47 -3.10
N HIS A 205 -10.43 -1.68 -3.66
CA HIS A 205 -9.36 -2.65 -3.44
C HIS A 205 -8.03 -2.27 -4.09
N THR A 206 -8.03 -1.58 -5.24
CA THR A 206 -6.81 -1.10 -5.90
C THR A 206 -6.07 -0.09 -5.02
N ASN A 207 -6.81 0.82 -4.39
CA ASN A 207 -6.25 1.91 -3.57
C ASN A 207 -5.91 1.52 -2.13
N SER A 208 -6.32 0.34 -1.67
CA SER A 208 -6.09 -0.07 -0.29
C SER A 208 -4.69 -0.64 -0.07
N ILE A 209 -4.15 -0.40 1.12
CA ILE A 209 -3.01 -1.14 1.66
C ILE A 209 -3.42 -2.58 1.99
N HIS A 210 -4.65 -2.79 2.46
CA HIS A 210 -5.17 -4.11 2.79
C HIS A 210 -5.73 -4.81 1.55
N LYS A 211 -5.55 -6.12 1.50
CA LYS A 211 -6.07 -6.99 0.45
C LYS A 211 -6.76 -8.18 1.08
N ILE A 212 -7.81 -8.65 0.42
CA ILE A 212 -8.49 -9.90 0.74
C ILE A 212 -8.42 -10.82 -0.47
N TYR A 213 -7.92 -12.03 -0.25
CA TYR A 213 -7.97 -13.12 -1.20
C TYR A 213 -8.83 -14.26 -0.65
N ILE A 214 -9.73 -14.77 -1.50
CA ILE A 214 -10.70 -15.82 -1.16
C ILE A 214 -10.34 -17.06 -1.97
N CYS A 215 -10.11 -18.19 -1.30
CA CYS A 215 -9.60 -19.39 -1.96
C CYS A 215 -10.07 -20.69 -1.29
N ALA A 216 -9.74 -21.81 -1.95
CA ALA A 216 -9.98 -23.18 -1.46
C ALA A 216 -8.69 -23.89 -1.00
N MET A 217 -7.57 -23.16 -0.90
CA MET A 217 -6.27 -23.75 -0.54
C MET A 217 -6.19 -23.96 0.98
N HIS A 218 -6.40 -25.19 1.46
CA HIS A 218 -6.39 -25.52 2.89
C HIS A 218 -5.10 -25.08 3.61
N SER A 219 -3.95 -25.13 2.94
CA SER A 219 -2.66 -24.79 3.56
C SER A 219 -2.55 -23.34 4.04
N VAL A 220 -3.43 -22.43 3.60
CA VAL A 220 -3.42 -21.03 4.08
C VAL A 220 -3.80 -20.92 5.55
N GLN A 221 -4.47 -21.92 6.14
CA GLN A 221 -4.78 -21.95 7.57
C GLN A 221 -3.54 -22.02 8.46
N ASN A 222 -2.37 -22.35 7.91
CA ASN A 222 -1.11 -22.40 8.64
C ASN A 222 -0.46 -21.02 8.81
N MET A 223 -1.01 -19.98 8.18
CA MET A 223 -0.55 -18.60 8.30
C MET A 223 -1.12 -17.93 9.55
N ASN A 224 -0.26 -17.22 10.27
CA ASN A 224 -0.62 -16.41 11.43
C ASN A 224 -0.37 -14.92 11.14
N ARG A 225 -0.96 -14.05 11.96
CA ARG A 225 -0.71 -12.62 11.88
C ARG A 225 0.79 -12.33 11.97
N GLY A 226 1.31 -11.53 11.04
CA GLY A 226 2.72 -11.21 10.92
C GLY A 226 3.54 -12.19 10.08
N ASP A 227 2.99 -13.33 9.66
CA ASP A 227 3.67 -14.18 8.66
C ASP A 227 3.73 -13.47 7.30
N ILE A 228 4.71 -13.85 6.49
CA ILE A 228 5.02 -13.18 5.24
C ILE A 228 4.50 -13.98 4.06
N ILE A 229 3.95 -13.29 3.07
CA ILE A 229 3.51 -13.86 1.82
C ILE A 229 4.33 -13.27 0.68
N VAL A 230 4.95 -14.15 -0.12
CA VAL A 230 5.42 -13.87 -1.47
C VAL A 230 4.28 -14.16 -2.44
N ILE A 231 3.73 -13.12 -3.07
CA ILE A 231 2.69 -13.26 -4.08
C ILE A 231 3.29 -13.83 -5.37
N TYR A 232 2.72 -14.94 -5.82
CA TYR A 232 3.09 -15.62 -7.06
C TYR A 232 1.98 -15.48 -8.09
N ARG A 233 2.18 -14.65 -9.11
CA ARG A 233 1.26 -14.54 -10.24
C ARG A 233 1.39 -15.79 -11.11
N MET A 234 0.29 -16.50 -11.31
CA MET A 234 0.25 -17.70 -12.15
C MET A 234 0.42 -17.36 -13.65
N THR A 235 0.49 -18.39 -14.50
CA THR A 235 0.49 -18.21 -15.95
C THR A 235 -0.88 -17.73 -16.42
N ASP A 236 -0.91 -16.87 -17.44
CA ASP A 236 -2.11 -16.44 -18.15
C ASP A 236 -2.51 -17.38 -19.30
N GLY A 237 -1.84 -18.53 -19.41
CA GLY A 237 -2.13 -19.54 -20.43
C GLY A 237 -1.55 -19.24 -21.80
N GLN A 238 -0.92 -18.07 -22.02
CA GLN A 238 -0.36 -17.67 -23.32
C GLN A 238 1.03 -18.27 -23.58
N GLY A 239 1.50 -19.18 -22.72
CA GLY A 239 2.79 -19.84 -22.83
C GLY A 239 3.17 -20.59 -21.56
N SER A 240 4.39 -21.13 -21.56
CA SER A 240 4.86 -21.95 -20.44
C SER A 240 4.88 -21.18 -19.13
N ALA A 241 4.26 -21.76 -18.09
CA ALA A 241 4.30 -21.23 -16.73
C ALA A 241 5.73 -21.06 -16.21
N ARG A 242 6.70 -21.80 -16.74
CA ARG A 242 8.13 -21.67 -16.40
C ARG A 242 8.65 -20.25 -16.62
N TYR A 243 8.13 -19.53 -17.63
CA TYR A 243 8.61 -18.18 -17.97
C TYR A 243 7.55 -17.10 -17.78
N ARG A 244 6.26 -17.48 -17.68
CA ARG A 244 5.14 -16.52 -17.55
C ARG A 244 4.64 -16.33 -16.13
N SER A 245 4.90 -17.26 -15.23
CA SER A 245 4.57 -17.09 -13.81
C SER A 245 5.74 -16.43 -13.07
N VAL A 246 5.44 -15.53 -12.14
CA VAL A 246 6.44 -14.68 -11.48
C VAL A 246 6.12 -14.46 -10.01
N ALA A 247 7.15 -14.30 -9.17
CA ALA A 247 6.96 -13.65 -7.87
C ALA A 247 6.87 -12.14 -8.07
N SER A 248 5.92 -11.49 -7.38
CA SER A 248 5.58 -10.09 -7.63
C SER A 248 5.53 -9.22 -6.38
N SER A 249 5.19 -9.74 -5.21
CA SER A 249 4.90 -8.84 -4.10
C SER A 249 5.25 -9.50 -2.79
N ILE A 250 5.67 -8.69 -1.83
CA ILE A 250 5.77 -9.09 -0.44
C ILE A 250 4.61 -8.48 0.32
N CYS A 251 3.96 -9.32 1.11
CA CYS A 251 2.78 -9.00 1.90
C CYS A 251 2.94 -9.53 3.32
N VAL A 252 2.21 -8.95 4.26
CA VAL A 252 2.20 -9.42 5.67
C VAL A 252 0.77 -9.79 6.06
N VAL A 253 0.62 -10.99 6.63
CA VAL A 253 -0.67 -11.57 7.00
C VAL A 253 -1.30 -10.77 8.14
N GLU A 254 -2.54 -10.32 7.97
CA GLU A 254 -3.34 -9.72 9.04
C GLU A 254 -4.19 -10.78 9.75
N SER A 255 -4.83 -11.66 8.98
CA SER A 255 -5.68 -12.74 9.50
C SER A 255 -6.03 -13.78 8.42
N VAL A 256 -6.36 -14.99 8.86
CA VAL A 256 -7.02 -16.02 8.04
C VAL A 256 -8.33 -16.41 8.73
N ARG A 257 -9.44 -16.33 8.01
CA ARG A 257 -10.77 -16.66 8.53
C ARG A 257 -11.48 -17.68 7.64
N LEU A 258 -12.36 -18.46 8.25
CA LEU A 258 -13.30 -19.30 7.52
C LEU A 258 -14.53 -18.49 7.11
N ILE A 259 -15.09 -18.78 5.95
CA ILE A 259 -16.32 -18.18 5.47
C ILE A 259 -17.52 -18.49 6.37
N THR A 260 -17.42 -19.54 7.17
CA THR A 260 -18.41 -19.95 8.18
C THR A 260 -18.25 -19.17 9.49
N SER A 261 -17.20 -18.36 9.65
CA SER A 261 -17.00 -17.50 10.83
C SER A 261 -17.71 -16.15 10.75
N PHE A 262 -18.43 -15.88 9.67
CA PHE A 262 -19.22 -14.67 9.48
C PHE A 262 -20.65 -14.93 9.95
N THR A 263 -21.30 -13.92 10.54
CA THR A 263 -22.64 -14.05 11.12
C THR A 263 -23.70 -14.32 10.05
N ASP A 264 -23.55 -13.65 8.92
CA ASP A 264 -24.50 -13.69 7.80
C ASP A 264 -23.83 -13.25 6.49
N GLU A 265 -24.54 -13.44 5.37
CA GLU A 265 -24.06 -13.09 4.03
C GLU A 265 -23.69 -11.62 3.88
N ASN A 266 -24.47 -10.71 4.47
CA ASN A 266 -24.21 -9.27 4.34
C ASN A 266 -22.95 -8.88 5.11
N SER A 267 -22.75 -9.41 6.32
CA SER A 267 -21.52 -9.18 7.09
C SER A 267 -20.27 -9.63 6.32
N PHE A 268 -20.36 -10.74 5.57
CA PHE A 268 -19.27 -11.23 4.74
C PHE A 268 -19.00 -10.31 3.55
N VAL A 269 -20.04 -9.90 2.83
CA VAL A 269 -19.94 -8.98 1.70
C VAL A 269 -19.34 -7.64 2.14
N ASP A 270 -19.84 -7.05 3.23
CA ASP A 270 -19.40 -5.76 3.72
C ASP A 270 -17.91 -5.75 4.11
N GLN A 271 -17.45 -6.84 4.74
CA GLN A 271 -16.04 -6.99 5.12
C GLN A 271 -15.12 -7.25 3.90
N CYS A 272 -15.61 -7.94 2.87
CA CYS A 272 -14.78 -8.36 1.74
C CYS A 272 -14.78 -7.38 0.55
N ARG A 273 -15.91 -6.72 0.27
CA ARG A 273 -16.14 -5.94 -0.96
C ARG A 273 -15.15 -4.80 -1.15
N LYS A 274 -14.72 -4.14 -0.07
CA LYS A 274 -13.77 -3.01 -0.14
C LYS A 274 -12.32 -3.42 -0.43
N PHE A 275 -11.94 -4.65 -0.09
CA PHE A 275 -10.54 -5.09 -0.07
C PHE A 275 -10.26 -6.29 -1.00
N SER A 276 -11.29 -6.88 -1.60
CA SER A 276 -11.16 -7.97 -2.57
C SER A 276 -11.52 -7.49 -3.99
N VAL A 277 -11.05 -8.24 -4.99
CA VAL A 277 -11.37 -8.00 -6.40
C VAL A 277 -12.74 -8.50 -6.83
N PHE A 278 -13.45 -9.21 -5.96
CA PHE A 278 -14.71 -9.86 -6.31
C PHE A 278 -15.85 -8.86 -6.25
N SER A 279 -16.74 -8.96 -7.23
CA SER A 279 -18.01 -8.26 -7.25
C SER A 279 -18.92 -8.77 -6.14
N GLU A 280 -19.92 -7.96 -5.77
CA GLU A 280 -20.89 -8.37 -4.76
C GLU A 280 -21.65 -9.67 -5.13
N PRO A 281 -22.11 -9.88 -6.39
CA PRO A 281 -22.67 -11.17 -6.79
C PRO A 281 -21.72 -12.35 -6.58
N GLU A 282 -20.44 -12.22 -6.97
CA GLU A 282 -19.44 -13.27 -6.75
C GLU A 282 -19.24 -13.58 -5.26
N LEU A 283 -19.19 -12.54 -4.42
CA LEU A 283 -19.07 -12.72 -2.97
C LEU A 283 -20.29 -13.46 -2.40
N ARG A 284 -21.51 -13.08 -2.78
CA ARG A 284 -22.73 -13.77 -2.36
C ARG A 284 -22.72 -15.24 -2.80
N ASP A 285 -22.29 -15.51 -4.03
CA ASP A 285 -22.17 -16.88 -4.54
C ASP A 285 -21.12 -17.70 -3.76
N PHE A 286 -19.98 -17.11 -3.40
CA PHE A 286 -18.99 -17.77 -2.55
C PHE A 286 -19.56 -18.08 -1.17
N TYR A 287 -20.31 -17.14 -0.59
CA TYR A 287 -20.95 -17.32 0.71
C TYR A 287 -21.99 -18.43 0.68
N ARG A 288 -22.84 -18.50 -0.34
CA ARG A 288 -23.89 -19.53 -0.47
C ARG A 288 -23.32 -20.91 -0.80
N SER A 289 -22.38 -20.96 -1.73
CA SER A 289 -21.80 -22.23 -2.21
C SER A 289 -20.79 -22.83 -1.25
N LYS A 290 -20.13 -22.01 -0.40
CA LYS A 290 -19.05 -22.40 0.52
C LYS A 290 -17.86 -23.10 -0.15
N LYS A 291 -17.74 -23.03 -1.48
CA LYS A 291 -16.67 -23.69 -2.27
C LYS A 291 -15.30 -23.07 -2.06
N LEU A 292 -15.24 -21.79 -1.67
CA LEU A 292 -14.01 -21.07 -1.34
C LEU A 292 -14.03 -20.70 0.15
N PRO A 293 -13.70 -21.63 1.06
CA PRO A 293 -13.93 -21.44 2.48
C PRO A 293 -12.94 -20.49 3.17
N TYR A 294 -11.80 -20.15 2.56
CA TYR A 294 -10.74 -19.39 3.22
C TYR A 294 -10.68 -17.94 2.77
N ILE A 295 -10.68 -17.03 3.74
CA ILE A 295 -10.52 -15.59 3.56
C ILE A 295 -9.18 -15.20 4.16
N VAL A 296 -8.21 -14.87 3.31
CA VAL A 296 -6.88 -14.42 3.72
C VAL A 296 -6.84 -12.90 3.60
N ARG A 297 -6.60 -12.20 4.70
CA ARG A 297 -6.41 -10.75 4.74
C ARG A 297 -4.94 -10.43 5.03
N PHE A 298 -4.36 -9.52 4.26
CA PHE A 298 -2.95 -9.13 4.36
C PHE A 298 -2.72 -7.70 3.86
N THR A 299 -1.61 -7.10 4.26
CA THR A 299 -1.14 -5.81 3.74
C THR A 299 -0.27 -6.01 2.50
N TYR A 300 -0.35 -5.09 1.54
CA TYR A 300 0.49 -5.03 0.36
C TYR A 300 1.70 -4.13 0.60
N ASN A 301 2.76 -4.72 1.14
CA ASN A 301 3.94 -3.99 1.62
C ASN A 301 4.85 -3.56 0.47
N ILE A 302 5.34 -4.52 -0.33
CA ILE A 302 6.40 -4.27 -1.30
C ILE A 302 6.00 -4.82 -2.67
N ALA A 303 6.18 -4.01 -3.70
CA ALA A 303 6.23 -4.46 -5.09
C ALA A 303 7.70 -4.69 -5.47
N LEU A 304 8.10 -5.93 -5.78
CA LEU A 304 9.48 -6.21 -6.24
C LEU A 304 9.86 -5.32 -7.44
N GLN A 305 11.11 -4.93 -7.62
CA GLN A 305 11.47 -4.16 -8.83
C GLN A 305 11.62 -5.10 -10.03
N LYS A 306 12.25 -6.25 -9.79
CA LYS A 306 12.35 -7.36 -10.74
C LYS A 306 11.38 -8.47 -10.37
N ARG A 307 10.85 -9.14 -11.38
CA ARG A 307 9.84 -10.20 -11.23
C ARG A 307 10.48 -11.54 -11.55
N PRO A 308 11.15 -12.20 -10.59
CA PRO A 308 11.78 -13.48 -10.87
C PRO A 308 10.73 -14.46 -11.35
N ASN A 309 10.95 -15.00 -12.54
CA ASN A 309 10.04 -15.95 -13.16
C ASN A 309 10.21 -17.34 -12.54
N ARG A 310 9.26 -18.22 -12.82
CA ARG A 310 9.28 -19.58 -12.25
C ARG A 310 10.55 -20.36 -12.59
N ALA A 311 11.23 -20.10 -13.72
CA ALA A 311 12.51 -20.72 -14.04
C ALA A 311 13.57 -20.34 -13.00
N MET A 312 13.73 -19.05 -12.70
CA MET A 312 14.65 -18.59 -11.66
C MET A 312 14.28 -19.15 -10.28
N LEU A 313 12.98 -19.16 -9.96
CA LEU A 313 12.49 -19.71 -8.68
C LEU A 313 12.74 -21.23 -8.56
N LEU A 314 12.70 -21.98 -9.65
CA LEU A 314 13.02 -23.41 -9.67
C LEU A 314 14.53 -23.65 -9.61
N ASP A 315 15.27 -23.02 -10.53
CA ASP A 315 16.64 -23.40 -10.83
C ASP A 315 17.66 -22.74 -9.90
N GLN A 316 17.36 -21.52 -9.42
CA GLN A 316 18.26 -20.75 -8.55
C GLN A 316 17.80 -20.84 -7.10
N VAL A 317 16.51 -20.59 -6.84
CA VAL A 317 15.97 -20.59 -5.47
C VAL A 317 15.75 -22.02 -4.93
N GLY A 318 15.50 -22.98 -5.84
CA GLY A 318 15.23 -24.37 -5.47
C GLY A 318 13.81 -24.58 -4.93
N LEU A 319 12.81 -23.84 -5.43
CA LEU A 319 11.41 -24.03 -5.04
C LEU A 319 10.83 -25.26 -5.76
N THR A 320 10.27 -26.20 -5.01
CA THR A 320 9.62 -27.41 -5.58
C THR A 320 8.09 -27.35 -5.55
N GLY A 321 7.50 -26.38 -4.84
CA GLY A 321 6.06 -26.35 -4.55
C GLY A 321 5.73 -27.06 -3.24
N ASP A 322 4.44 -27.33 -3.02
CA ASP A 322 3.98 -28.15 -1.90
C ASP A 322 4.46 -29.62 -2.01
N ARG A 323 4.04 -30.48 -1.07
CA ARG A 323 4.41 -31.90 -1.06
C ARG A 323 4.04 -32.67 -2.34
N ASN A 324 3.11 -32.14 -3.13
CA ASN A 324 2.66 -32.70 -4.41
C ASN A 324 3.20 -31.90 -5.61
N GLY A 325 4.16 -30.99 -5.41
CA GLY A 325 4.70 -30.12 -6.44
C GLY A 325 3.76 -29.00 -6.90
N ARG A 326 2.67 -28.74 -6.17
CA ARG A 326 1.70 -27.70 -6.54
C ARG A 326 2.17 -26.34 -6.03
N TRP A 327 1.97 -25.32 -6.86
CA TRP A 327 2.39 -23.95 -6.58
C TRP A 327 1.27 -23.09 -6.01
N GLY A 328 0.26 -23.69 -5.35
CA GLY A 328 -0.89 -22.98 -4.79
C GLY A 328 -0.52 -22.16 -3.56
N ASN A 329 -0.21 -22.85 -2.46
CA ASN A 329 0.30 -22.24 -1.25
C ASN A 329 1.21 -23.21 -0.48
N PHE A 330 2.44 -22.80 -0.18
CA PHE A 330 3.42 -23.61 0.54
C PHE A 330 4.43 -22.72 1.27
N GLU A 331 5.02 -23.27 2.34
CA GLU A 331 5.99 -22.58 3.18
C GLU A 331 7.36 -22.51 2.50
N LEU A 332 8.05 -21.38 2.68
CA LEU A 332 9.40 -21.10 2.23
C LEU A 332 10.35 -21.20 3.42
N THR A 333 11.56 -21.68 3.16
CA THR A 333 12.70 -21.51 4.09
C THR A 333 13.23 -20.09 4.07
N ASP A 334 13.95 -19.68 5.12
CA ASP A 334 14.59 -18.36 5.19
C ASP A 334 15.55 -18.12 4.01
N ARG A 335 16.35 -19.13 3.65
CA ARG A 335 17.24 -19.07 2.48
C ARG A 335 16.46 -18.78 1.20
N GLN A 336 15.38 -19.53 0.96
CA GLN A 336 14.55 -19.34 -0.25
C GLN A 336 13.89 -17.97 -0.27
N PHE A 337 13.41 -17.49 0.87
CA PHE A 337 12.82 -16.16 0.98
C PHE A 337 13.86 -15.08 0.64
N ASN A 338 15.04 -15.12 1.26
CA ASN A 338 16.10 -14.14 1.04
C ASN A 338 16.57 -14.10 -0.42
N GLU A 339 16.77 -15.26 -1.05
CA GLU A 339 17.12 -15.33 -2.48
C GLU A 339 16.03 -14.73 -3.38
N ILE A 340 14.74 -14.85 -3.02
CA ILE A 340 13.66 -14.17 -3.76
C ILE A 340 13.75 -12.65 -3.60
N LEU A 341 14.11 -12.14 -2.41
CA LEU A 341 14.28 -10.70 -2.19
C LEU A 341 15.43 -10.14 -3.04
N GLU A 342 16.57 -10.84 -3.06
CA GLU A 342 17.74 -10.49 -3.87
C GLU A 342 17.41 -10.47 -5.36
N LEU A 343 16.80 -11.54 -5.88
CA LEU A 343 16.38 -11.61 -7.29
C LEU A 343 15.29 -10.58 -7.63
N GLY A 344 14.49 -10.19 -6.65
CA GLY A 344 13.47 -9.16 -6.75
C GLY A 344 14.01 -7.73 -6.75
N CYS A 345 15.29 -7.53 -6.44
CA CYS A 345 15.92 -6.22 -6.23
C CYS A 345 15.12 -5.34 -5.27
N ILE A 346 14.79 -5.88 -4.10
CA ILE A 346 14.09 -5.12 -3.04
C ILE A 346 15.06 -4.11 -2.41
N ASN A 347 14.55 -2.94 -2.04
CA ASN A 347 15.26 -2.05 -1.15
C ASN A 347 15.28 -2.66 0.27
N GLU A 348 16.47 -3.05 0.73
CA GLU A 348 16.67 -3.75 2.01
C GLU A 348 16.15 -2.95 3.21
N SER A 349 16.01 -1.63 3.12
CA SER A 349 15.45 -0.80 4.18
C SER A 349 14.01 -1.13 4.57
N PHE A 350 13.27 -1.85 3.70
CA PHE A 350 11.94 -2.34 4.02
C PHE A 350 11.95 -3.66 4.81
N ILE A 351 13.10 -4.34 4.92
CA ILE A 351 13.25 -5.64 5.57
C ILE A 351 14.06 -5.45 6.86
N VAL A 352 13.49 -5.82 8.01
CA VAL A 352 14.15 -5.62 9.31
C VAL A 352 14.21 -6.93 10.09
N ASP A 353 15.43 -7.40 10.35
CA ASP A 353 15.73 -8.66 11.04
C ASP A 353 15.65 -8.58 12.57
#